data_AF-A0A5R2N861-F1
#
_entry.id   AF-A0A5R2N861-F1
#
_cell.length_a   1.000
_cell.length_b   1.000
_cell.length_c   1.000
_cell.angle_alpha   90.00
_cell.angle_beta   90.00
_cell.angle_gamma   90.00
#
_symmetry.space_group_name_H-M   'P 1'
#
loop_
_entity.id
_entity.type
_entity.pdbx_description
1 polymer ?
#
loop_
_entity_poly.entity_id
_entity_poly.type
_entity_poly.pdbx_seq_one_letter_code
_entity_poly.pdbx_strand_id
1 'polypeptide(L)'
;STASHVAMLARSRGVPMVVGLREPLTAGAGMALLDAEHGTIVLTPSPTEIGSFRQASSSFAARQGKAQTFLARPAATKRGTAVRVQVNIADPRDVDAIDIATCDGVGLMRTEFLFGKTLPDEETQYRAYRKVLEWAGEKPVTIRTVDAGGDKPVPGFTVEEGNPFLGLRGIRLSLARLDIFRVQIRALLRAAPHGNLKVMFPMIATSEEYERAAALFAEERAALAARGVAHKMPPLGIMVEVPSVAIAP
;
A
#
# COMPACT_ATOMS: atom_id res chain seq x y z
N SER A 1 13.93 -6.92 11.02
CA SER A 1 13.41 -7.52 9.77
C SER A 1 13.30 -6.44 8.71
N THR A 2 13.54 -6.78 7.43
CA THR A 2 13.35 -5.87 6.27
C THR A 2 11.88 -5.48 6.04
N ALA A 3 10.96 -6.26 6.61
CA ALA A 3 9.52 -5.98 6.59
C ALA A 3 9.03 -5.15 7.81
N SER A 4 9.93 -4.72 8.71
CA SER A 4 9.51 -3.93 9.87
C SER A 4 9.00 -2.54 9.46
N HIS A 5 8.16 -1.94 10.31
CA HIS A 5 7.66 -0.58 10.12
C HIS A 5 8.83 0.41 9.89
N VAL A 6 9.89 0.33 10.70
CA VAL A 6 11.08 1.20 10.58
C VAL A 6 11.76 1.04 9.23
N ALA A 7 11.92 -0.19 8.72
CA ALA A 7 12.52 -0.43 7.40
C ALA A 7 11.66 0.12 6.25
N MET A 8 10.32 0.04 6.37
CA MET A 8 9.41 0.66 5.40
C MET A 8 9.52 2.19 5.41
N LEU A 9 9.60 2.80 6.60
CA LEU A 9 9.77 4.25 6.78
C LEU A 9 11.11 4.76 6.25
N ALA A 10 12.19 3.99 6.39
CA ALA A 10 13.50 4.35 5.85
C ALA A 10 13.46 4.35 4.32
N ARG A 11 12.88 3.30 3.72
CA ARG A 11 12.69 3.19 2.28
C ARG A 11 11.85 4.33 1.70
N SER A 12 10.75 4.70 2.35
CA SER A 12 9.91 5.81 1.85
C SER A 12 10.61 7.17 1.93
N ARG A 13 11.58 7.34 2.83
CA ARG A 13 12.40 8.55 2.96
C ARG A 13 13.70 8.52 2.14
N GLY A 14 13.94 7.46 1.37
CA GLY A 14 15.20 7.30 0.64
C GLY A 14 16.44 7.17 1.55
N VAL A 15 16.24 6.77 2.81
CA VAL A 15 17.34 6.61 3.79
C VAL A 15 17.88 5.18 3.69
N PRO A 16 19.19 5.00 3.38
CA PRO A 16 19.81 3.67 3.38
C PRO A 16 19.75 3.03 4.77
N MET A 17 19.43 1.74 4.82
CA MET A 17 19.30 1.01 6.09
C MET A 17 19.68 -0.46 5.92
N VAL A 18 20.44 -0.99 6.89
CA VAL A 18 20.71 -2.42 7.05
C VAL A 18 20.13 -2.86 8.40
N VAL A 19 19.52 -4.05 8.44
CA VAL A 19 18.86 -4.61 9.63
C VAL A 19 19.36 -6.03 9.88
N GLY A 20 19.28 -6.49 11.14
CA GLY A 20 19.63 -7.87 11.48
C GLY A 20 21.14 -8.15 11.53
N LEU A 21 21.94 -7.14 11.90
CA LEU A 21 23.35 -7.34 12.21
C LEU A 21 23.46 -8.36 13.35
N ARG A 22 24.27 -9.42 13.13
CA ARG A 22 24.42 -10.53 14.08
C ARG A 22 25.29 -10.17 15.28
N GLU A 23 26.25 -9.28 15.08
CA GLU A 23 27.19 -8.86 16.10
C GLU A 23 26.92 -7.40 16.49
N PRO A 24 26.97 -7.07 17.80
CA PRO A 24 26.90 -5.69 18.23
C PRO A 24 28.08 -4.93 17.63
N LEU A 25 27.78 -3.79 17.00
CA LEU A 25 28.79 -2.91 16.45
C LEU A 25 29.57 -2.27 17.60
N THR A 26 30.69 -2.86 17.99
CA THR A 26 31.68 -2.23 18.87
C THR A 26 32.56 -1.28 18.06
N ALA A 27 31.95 -0.20 17.59
CA ALA A 27 32.68 0.92 17.03
C ALA A 27 32.92 1.98 18.12
N GLY A 28 34.17 2.37 18.33
CA GLY A 28 34.47 3.65 18.97
C GLY A 28 33.91 4.82 18.11
N ALA A 29 33.92 6.03 18.66
CA ALA A 29 33.56 7.23 17.91
C ALA A 29 34.45 7.33 16.64
N GLY A 30 33.85 7.25 15.45
CA GLY A 30 34.60 7.17 14.20
C GLY A 30 33.73 7.09 12.95
N MET A 31 34.38 7.01 11.79
CA MET A 31 33.72 6.93 10.49
C MET A 31 33.27 5.49 10.18
N ALA A 32 32.13 5.35 9.52
CA ALA A 32 31.62 4.10 9.01
C ALA A 32 31.09 4.27 7.58
N LEU A 33 31.17 3.20 6.79
CA LEU A 33 30.59 3.11 5.44
C LEU A 33 29.42 2.12 5.48
N LEU A 34 28.25 2.54 5.01
CA LEU A 34 27.05 1.71 4.95
C LEU A 34 26.70 1.38 3.50
N ASP A 35 26.94 0.14 3.09
CA ASP A 35 26.48 -0.37 1.79
C ASP A 35 25.11 -1.05 1.96
N ALA A 36 24.04 -0.31 1.71
CA ALA A 36 22.70 -0.88 1.76
C ALA A 36 22.33 -1.68 0.48
N GLU A 37 23.11 -1.61 -0.60
CA GLU A 37 22.89 -2.42 -1.82
C GLU A 37 23.34 -3.87 -1.57
N HIS A 38 24.45 -4.06 -0.85
CA HIS A 38 25.00 -5.37 -0.50
C HIS A 38 24.74 -5.79 0.95
N GLY A 39 24.16 -4.90 1.77
CA GLY A 39 23.82 -5.19 3.16
C GLY A 39 25.01 -5.24 4.11
N THR A 40 26.08 -4.48 3.84
CA THR A 40 27.32 -4.50 4.62
C THR A 40 27.61 -3.16 5.29
N ILE A 41 28.37 -3.21 6.39
CA ILE A 41 28.88 -2.03 7.09
C ILE A 41 30.37 -2.21 7.35
N VAL A 42 31.15 -1.18 7.07
CA VAL A 42 32.60 -1.15 7.36
C VAL A 42 32.84 -0.10 8.43
N LEU A 43 33.41 -0.53 9.56
CA LEU A 43 33.79 0.33 10.67
C LEU A 43 35.26 0.68 10.55
N THR A 44 35.62 1.94 10.85
CA THR A 44 37.01 2.43 10.77
C THR A 44 37.67 2.11 9.40
N PRO A 45 37.04 2.53 8.29
CA PRO A 45 37.49 2.19 6.95
C PRO A 45 38.87 2.80 6.66
N SER A 46 39.70 2.05 5.95
CA SER A 46 40.96 2.53 5.39
C SER A 46 40.74 3.58 4.29
N PRO A 47 41.76 4.41 3.98
CA PRO A 47 41.69 5.36 2.86
C PRO A 47 41.32 4.74 1.51
N THR A 48 41.75 3.51 1.26
CA THR A 48 41.44 2.75 0.04
C THR A 48 39.97 2.31 -0.02
N GLU A 49 39.40 1.86 1.10
CA GLU A 49 37.98 1.53 1.20
C GLU A 49 37.10 2.75 1.00
N ILE A 50 37.47 3.90 1.59
CA ILE A 50 36.76 5.17 1.37
C ILE A 50 36.77 5.57 -0.10
N GLY A 51 37.93 5.46 -0.77
CA GLY A 51 38.06 5.77 -2.20
C GLY A 51 37.16 4.89 -3.07
N SER A 52 37.19 3.58 -2.83
CA SER A 52 36.35 2.60 -3.54
C SER A 52 34.86 2.86 -3.32
N PHE A 53 34.47 3.17 -2.08
CA PHE A 53 33.08 3.46 -1.72
C PHE A 53 32.57 4.76 -2.35
N ARG A 54 33.42 5.79 -2.44
CA ARG A 54 33.08 7.03 -3.18
C ARG A 54 32.83 6.76 -4.66
N GLN A 55 33.62 5.90 -5.29
CA GLN A 55 33.43 5.52 -6.69
C GLN A 55 32.13 4.73 -6.89
N ALA A 56 31.83 3.78 -5.99
CA ALA A 56 30.58 3.03 -6.00
C ALA A 56 29.37 3.96 -5.81
N SER A 57 29.44 4.87 -4.84
CA SER A 57 28.39 5.89 -4.59
C SER A 57 28.18 6.81 -5.80
N SER A 58 29.25 7.25 -6.46
CA SER A 58 29.18 8.06 -7.69
C SER A 58 28.52 7.28 -8.84
N SER A 59 28.87 5.99 -8.99
CA SER A 59 28.26 5.11 -9.99
C SER A 59 26.79 4.87 -9.72
N PHE A 60 26.40 4.74 -8.45
CA PHE A 60 25.01 4.65 -8.02
C PHE A 60 24.23 5.95 -8.33
N ALA A 61 24.79 7.11 -8.03
CA ALA A 61 24.19 8.40 -8.38
C ALA A 61 24.01 8.55 -9.91
N ALA A 62 24.99 8.14 -10.71
CA ALA A 62 24.87 8.14 -12.17
C ALA A 62 23.78 7.19 -12.68
N ARG A 63 23.64 5.99 -12.07
CA ARG A 63 22.53 5.06 -12.37
C ARG A 63 21.17 5.69 -12.05
N GLN A 64 21.04 6.36 -10.91
CA GLN A 64 19.81 7.08 -10.56
C GLN A 64 19.49 8.20 -11.55
N GLY A 65 20.48 9.01 -11.94
CA GLY A 65 20.29 10.08 -12.93
C GLY A 65 19.80 9.53 -14.27
N LYS A 66 20.36 8.40 -14.74
CA LYS A 66 19.85 7.72 -15.93
C LYS A 66 18.41 7.23 -15.74
N ALA A 67 18.08 6.62 -14.60
CA ALA A 67 16.74 6.13 -14.31
C ALA A 67 15.68 7.24 -14.35
N GLN A 68 16.00 8.46 -13.89
CA GLN A 68 15.08 9.60 -13.95
C GLN A 68 14.61 9.92 -15.37
N THR A 69 15.47 9.73 -16.38
CA THR A 69 15.12 9.96 -17.80
C THR A 69 14.06 8.99 -18.35
N PHE A 70 13.79 7.90 -17.63
CA PHE A 70 12.78 6.90 -18.01
C PHE A 70 11.44 7.09 -17.30
N LEU A 71 11.32 7.95 -16.29
CA LEU A 71 10.14 8.02 -15.44
C LEU A 71 8.85 8.31 -16.21
N ALA A 72 8.87 9.22 -17.18
CA ALA A 72 7.70 9.56 -17.98
C ALA A 72 7.52 8.67 -19.23
N ARG A 73 8.39 7.67 -19.44
CA ARG A 73 8.33 6.80 -20.62
C ARG A 73 7.43 5.59 -20.34
N PRO A 74 6.61 5.15 -21.31
CA PRO A 74 5.84 3.92 -21.15
C PRO A 74 6.75 2.73 -20.86
N ALA A 75 6.38 1.92 -19.87
CA ALA A 75 7.13 0.72 -19.54
C ALA A 75 6.78 -0.42 -20.51
N ALA A 76 7.81 -1.06 -21.06
CA ALA A 76 7.67 -2.21 -21.93
C ALA A 76 8.82 -3.20 -21.75
N THR A 77 8.56 -4.48 -22.01
CA THR A 77 9.61 -5.51 -22.06
C THR A 77 10.54 -5.27 -23.25
N LYS A 78 11.70 -5.95 -23.29
CA LYS A 78 12.60 -5.92 -24.46
C LYS A 78 11.90 -6.35 -25.78
N ARG A 79 10.81 -7.12 -25.68
CA ARG A 79 10.00 -7.56 -26.83
C ARG A 79 8.85 -6.59 -27.19
N GLY A 80 8.75 -5.45 -26.49
CA GLY A 80 7.72 -4.43 -26.75
C GLY A 80 6.38 -4.69 -26.05
N THR A 81 6.27 -5.71 -25.20
CA THR A 81 5.04 -5.96 -24.43
C THR A 81 4.87 -4.85 -23.38
N ALA A 82 3.79 -4.08 -23.46
CA ALA A 82 3.50 -3.03 -22.50
C ALA A 82 3.29 -3.60 -21.09
N VAL A 83 3.83 -2.90 -20.08
CA VAL A 83 3.68 -3.22 -18.66
C VAL A 83 3.18 -1.97 -17.95
N ARG A 84 2.24 -2.14 -17.01
CA ARG A 84 1.80 -1.02 -16.16
C ARG A 84 2.67 -0.93 -14.93
N VAL A 85 3.17 0.26 -14.62
CA VAL A 85 3.93 0.57 -13.40
C VAL A 85 3.10 1.52 -12.56
N GLN A 86 2.54 0.99 -11.48
CA GLN A 86 1.65 1.72 -10.60
C GLN A 86 2.27 1.90 -9.23
N VAL A 87 1.88 2.98 -8.54
CA VAL A 87 2.39 3.27 -7.20
C VAL A 87 1.54 2.58 -6.12
N ASN A 88 2.19 2.22 -5.02
CA ASN A 88 1.54 1.77 -3.81
C ASN A 88 1.62 2.89 -2.78
N ILE A 89 0.48 3.31 -2.24
CA ILE A 89 0.39 4.40 -1.26
C ILE A 89 -0.27 3.90 0.03
N ALA A 90 0.10 4.52 1.14
CA ALA A 90 -0.46 4.25 2.47
C ALA A 90 -1.19 5.45 3.07
N ASP A 91 -1.01 6.65 2.51
CA ASP A 91 -1.71 7.87 2.89
C ASP A 91 -2.07 8.69 1.63
N PRO A 92 -3.24 9.35 1.55
CA PRO A 92 -3.62 10.23 0.46
C PRO A 92 -2.63 11.36 0.20
N ARG A 93 -1.77 11.71 1.16
CA ARG A 93 -0.70 12.71 0.99
C ARG A 93 0.53 12.15 0.26
N ASP A 94 0.68 10.83 0.15
CA ASP A 94 1.80 10.22 -0.58
C ASP A 94 1.79 10.65 -2.06
N VAL A 95 0.60 10.92 -2.62
CA VAL A 95 0.46 11.37 -4.01
C VAL A 95 0.97 12.80 -4.23
N ASP A 96 1.08 13.62 -3.18
CA ASP A 96 1.50 15.03 -3.29
C ASP A 96 2.97 15.14 -3.73
N ALA A 97 3.78 14.09 -3.51
CA ALA A 97 5.18 14.00 -3.91
C ALA A 97 5.39 13.24 -5.23
N ILE A 98 4.32 12.77 -5.88
CA ILE A 98 4.39 11.93 -7.07
C ILE A 98 3.75 12.68 -8.24
N ASP A 99 4.54 12.92 -9.29
CA ASP A 99 3.99 13.40 -10.56
C ASP A 99 3.20 12.27 -11.22
N ILE A 100 1.90 12.49 -11.43
CA ILE A 100 1.01 11.53 -12.08
C ILE A 100 1.50 11.13 -13.47
N ALA A 101 2.29 11.95 -14.17
CA ALA A 101 2.88 11.60 -15.46
C ALA A 101 3.91 10.46 -15.39
N THR A 102 4.44 10.18 -14.20
CA THR A 102 5.53 9.20 -13.98
C THR A 102 5.05 7.80 -13.56
N CYS A 103 3.73 7.59 -13.49
CA CYS A 103 3.15 6.29 -13.15
C CYS A 103 1.83 6.02 -13.89
N ASP A 104 1.40 4.76 -13.93
CA ASP A 104 0.16 4.31 -14.58
C ASP A 104 -1.03 4.24 -13.61
N GLY A 105 -1.01 5.07 -12.56
CA GLY A 105 -2.02 5.16 -11.51
C GLY A 105 -1.60 4.50 -10.19
N VAL A 106 -2.60 4.20 -9.34
CA VAL A 106 -2.41 3.58 -8.03
C VAL A 106 -2.78 2.10 -8.11
N GLY A 107 -1.80 1.22 -7.91
CA GLY A 107 -2.00 -0.23 -7.92
C GLY A 107 -2.54 -0.76 -6.60
N LEU A 108 -2.24 -0.05 -5.51
CA LEU A 108 -2.73 -0.34 -4.16
C LEU A 108 -2.70 0.92 -3.30
N MET A 109 -3.88 1.37 -2.87
CA MET A 109 -4.03 2.26 -1.72
C MET A 109 -4.42 1.43 -0.50
N ARG A 110 -3.55 1.45 0.50
CA ARG A 110 -3.80 0.88 1.83
C ARG A 110 -4.63 1.86 2.66
N THR A 111 -5.72 1.39 3.27
CA THR A 111 -6.64 2.27 4.00
C THR A 111 -6.42 2.29 5.50
N GLU A 112 -5.48 1.50 6.03
CA GLU A 112 -5.31 1.37 7.49
C GLU A 112 -4.90 2.68 8.18
N PHE A 113 -4.33 3.65 7.44
CA PHE A 113 -4.01 4.98 7.99
C PHE A 113 -5.25 5.72 8.51
N LEU A 114 -6.44 5.44 7.97
CA LEU A 114 -7.71 6.02 8.42
C LEU A 114 -8.15 5.46 9.78
N PHE A 115 -7.68 4.26 10.12
CA PHE A 115 -8.12 3.47 11.27
C PHE A 115 -7.10 3.56 12.41
N GLY A 116 -6.78 4.80 12.82
CA GLY A 116 -5.82 5.10 13.87
C GLY A 116 -6.40 4.99 15.27
N LYS A 117 -6.64 6.13 15.92
CA LYS A 117 -7.15 6.17 17.30
C LYS A 117 -8.67 6.06 17.39
N THR A 118 -9.38 6.46 16.35
CA THR A 118 -10.84 6.49 16.27
C THR A 118 -11.28 5.91 14.95
N LEU A 119 -12.50 5.39 14.91
CA LEU A 119 -13.08 4.89 13.68
C LEU A 119 -13.44 6.07 12.75
N PRO A 120 -12.98 6.05 11.49
CA PRO A 120 -13.22 7.13 10.56
C PRO A 120 -14.68 7.12 10.07
N ASP A 121 -15.34 8.27 10.11
CA ASP A 121 -16.68 8.42 9.54
C ASP A 121 -16.68 8.37 8.00
N GLU A 122 -17.87 8.26 7.42
CA GLU A 122 -18.05 8.13 5.97
C GLU A 122 -17.44 9.31 5.19
N GLU A 123 -17.59 10.53 5.70
CA GLU A 123 -17.13 11.76 5.03
C GLU A 123 -15.61 11.86 5.03
N THR A 124 -14.96 11.48 6.13
CA THR A 124 -13.50 11.40 6.26
C THR A 124 -12.92 10.42 5.24
N GLN A 125 -13.52 9.22 5.15
CA GLN A 125 -13.09 8.20 4.18
C GLN A 125 -13.35 8.66 2.74
N TYR A 126 -14.53 9.22 2.46
CA TYR A 126 -14.89 9.73 1.13
C TYR A 126 -13.91 10.79 0.63
N ARG A 127 -13.56 11.77 1.48
CA ARG A 127 -12.59 12.82 1.12
C ARG A 127 -11.21 12.27 0.82
N ALA A 128 -10.76 11.29 1.61
CA ALA A 128 -9.48 10.63 1.39
C ALA A 128 -9.44 9.90 0.03
N TYR A 129 -10.48 9.14 -0.30
CA TYR A 129 -10.56 8.40 -1.56
C TYR A 129 -10.70 9.34 -2.75
N ARG A 130 -11.56 10.36 -2.64
CA ARG A 130 -11.77 11.39 -3.65
C ARG A 130 -10.46 12.11 -4.00
N LYS A 131 -9.66 12.52 -3.00
CA LYS A 131 -8.36 13.18 -3.24
C LYS A 131 -7.47 12.38 -4.20
N VAL A 132 -7.34 11.08 -3.94
CA VAL A 132 -6.47 10.19 -4.75
C VAL A 132 -7.05 9.98 -6.15
N LEU A 133 -8.37 9.84 -6.26
CA LEU A 133 -9.06 9.70 -7.55
C LEU A 133 -8.91 10.95 -8.43
N GLU A 134 -9.09 12.14 -7.85
CA GLU A 134 -8.93 13.41 -8.56
C GLU A 134 -7.47 13.63 -9.00
N TRP A 135 -6.48 13.25 -8.16
CA TRP A 135 -5.06 13.28 -8.55
C TRP A 135 -4.75 12.32 -9.72
N ALA A 136 -5.39 11.14 -9.75
CA ALA A 136 -5.14 10.15 -10.79
C ALA A 136 -5.80 10.46 -12.14
N GLY A 137 -6.86 11.29 -12.14
CA GLY A 137 -7.68 11.55 -13.33
C GLY A 137 -8.26 10.26 -13.91
N GLU A 138 -7.95 9.99 -15.17
CA GLU A 138 -8.41 8.77 -15.87
C GLU A 138 -7.64 7.50 -15.48
N LYS A 139 -6.47 7.66 -14.84
CA LYS A 139 -5.64 6.51 -14.44
C LYS A 139 -6.31 5.75 -13.30
N PRO A 140 -6.22 4.41 -13.31
CA PRO A 140 -6.91 3.58 -12.32
C PRO A 140 -6.35 3.79 -10.90
N VAL A 141 -7.24 3.76 -9.92
CA VAL A 141 -6.92 3.75 -8.48
C VAL A 141 -7.55 2.53 -7.84
N THR A 142 -6.72 1.59 -7.41
CA THR A 142 -7.18 0.41 -6.68
C THR A 142 -7.10 0.68 -5.18
N ILE A 143 -8.25 0.81 -4.52
CA ILE A 143 -8.35 0.97 -3.06
C ILE A 143 -8.64 -0.38 -2.43
N ARG A 144 -7.78 -0.82 -1.52
CA ARG A 144 -8.02 -2.03 -0.73
C ARG A 144 -8.91 -1.68 0.45
N THR A 145 -9.96 -2.46 0.70
CA THR A 145 -10.74 -2.28 1.94
C THR A 145 -9.87 -2.55 3.16
N VAL A 146 -10.34 -2.14 4.34
CA VAL A 146 -9.51 -2.19 5.55
C VAL A 146 -9.00 -3.60 5.84
N ASP A 147 -7.69 -3.72 6.05
CA ASP A 147 -7.00 -4.93 6.51
C ASP A 147 -6.41 -4.65 7.90
N ALA A 148 -7.32 -4.65 8.87
CA ALA A 148 -7.02 -4.59 10.29
C ALA A 148 -7.15 -5.97 10.94
N GLY A 149 -6.53 -6.13 12.10
CA GLY A 149 -6.31 -7.43 12.74
C GLY A 149 -4.86 -7.89 12.58
N GLY A 150 -4.48 -8.98 13.23
CA GLY A 150 -3.09 -9.42 13.20
C GLY A 150 -2.17 -8.52 14.05
N ASP A 151 -1.12 -8.03 13.40
CA ASP A 151 -0.10 -7.12 13.92
C ASP A 151 -0.54 -5.63 13.93
N LYS A 152 -1.79 -5.34 13.52
CA LYS A 152 -2.34 -3.98 13.39
C LYS A 152 -3.68 -3.86 14.13
N PRO A 153 -3.68 -3.81 15.47
CA PRO A 153 -4.89 -3.60 16.25
C PRO A 153 -5.46 -2.19 16.01
N VAL A 154 -6.79 -2.09 15.93
CA VAL A 154 -7.53 -0.84 15.76
C VAL A 154 -8.56 -0.74 16.90
N PRO A 155 -8.43 0.23 17.82
CA PRO A 155 -9.38 0.43 18.90
C PRO A 155 -10.83 0.54 18.41
N GLY A 156 -11.74 -0.21 19.05
CA GLY A 156 -13.17 -0.24 18.69
C GLY A 156 -13.52 -1.10 17.47
N PHE A 157 -12.53 -1.66 16.76
CA PHE A 157 -12.74 -2.51 15.59
C PHE A 157 -12.19 -3.93 15.78
N THR A 158 -10.91 -4.07 16.13
CA THR A 158 -10.26 -5.38 16.30
C THR A 158 -10.57 -5.99 17.67
N VAL A 159 -10.62 -7.33 17.71
CA VAL A 159 -10.75 -8.13 18.95
C VAL A 159 -9.42 -8.80 19.29
N GLU A 160 -9.18 -9.08 20.57
CA GLU A 160 -8.00 -9.84 20.99
C GLU A 160 -8.19 -11.34 20.71
N GLU A 161 -7.16 -11.99 20.15
CA GLU A 161 -7.19 -13.40 19.76
C GLU A 161 -5.83 -14.08 20.02
N GLY A 162 -5.86 -15.40 20.25
CA GLY A 162 -4.64 -16.19 20.49
C GLY A 162 -3.71 -16.30 19.27
N ASN A 163 -4.25 -16.29 18.04
CA ASN A 163 -3.45 -16.21 16.81
C ASN A 163 -4.01 -15.16 15.84
N PRO A 164 -3.57 -13.90 15.97
CA PRO A 164 -4.08 -12.79 15.16
C PRO A 164 -3.83 -12.92 13.64
N PHE A 165 -2.85 -13.71 13.18
CA PHE A 165 -2.55 -13.88 11.75
C PHE A 165 -3.51 -14.84 11.05
N LEU A 166 -4.07 -15.81 11.79
CA LEU A 166 -5.00 -16.82 11.26
C LEU A 166 -6.47 -16.53 11.66
N GLY A 167 -6.71 -15.55 12.52
CA GLY A 167 -8.01 -15.20 13.07
C GLY A 167 -8.81 -14.16 12.27
N LEU A 168 -9.49 -13.27 12.99
CA LEU A 168 -10.36 -12.23 12.46
C LEU A 168 -9.55 -11.04 11.94
N ARG A 169 -9.16 -11.14 10.66
CA ARG A 169 -8.42 -10.10 9.92
C ARG A 169 -9.07 -9.82 8.56
N GLY A 170 -8.85 -8.62 8.01
CA GLY A 170 -9.21 -8.30 6.63
C GLY A 170 -10.70 -8.40 6.37
N ILE A 171 -11.08 -9.13 5.31
CA ILE A 171 -12.49 -9.29 4.95
C ILE A 171 -13.31 -9.99 6.03
N ARG A 172 -12.73 -10.94 6.78
CA ARG A 172 -13.45 -11.68 7.84
C ARG A 172 -13.87 -10.75 8.96
N LEU A 173 -12.96 -9.86 9.38
CA LEU A 173 -13.25 -8.83 10.37
C LEU A 173 -14.31 -7.85 9.83
N SER A 174 -14.19 -7.46 8.56
CA SER A 174 -15.14 -6.56 7.90
C SER A 174 -16.56 -7.16 7.84
N LEU A 175 -16.68 -8.45 7.55
CA LEU A 175 -17.95 -9.19 7.54
C LEU A 175 -18.51 -9.44 8.94
N ALA A 176 -17.65 -9.51 9.97
CA ALA A 176 -18.07 -9.61 11.37
C ALA A 176 -18.54 -8.27 11.95
N ARG A 177 -18.05 -7.14 11.41
CA ARG A 177 -18.33 -5.77 11.87
C ARG A 177 -18.94 -4.91 10.77
N LEU A 178 -20.15 -5.28 10.37
CA LEU A 178 -20.88 -4.65 9.27
C LEU A 178 -21.16 -3.16 9.51
N ASP A 179 -21.29 -2.74 10.77
CA ASP A 179 -21.44 -1.34 11.18
C ASP A 179 -20.30 -0.47 10.65
N ILE A 180 -19.07 -0.98 10.72
CA ILE A 180 -17.86 -0.30 10.24
C ILE A 180 -17.68 -0.50 8.74
N PHE A 181 -17.87 -1.73 8.25
CA PHE A 181 -17.61 -2.02 6.85
C PHE A 181 -18.55 -1.25 5.92
N ARG A 182 -19.85 -1.16 6.24
CA ARG A 182 -20.82 -0.40 5.44
C ARG A 182 -20.47 1.09 5.34
N VAL A 183 -19.84 1.69 6.36
CA VAL A 183 -19.34 3.07 6.30
C VAL A 183 -18.28 3.20 5.20
N GLN A 184 -17.32 2.28 5.15
CA GLN A 184 -16.29 2.25 4.11
C GLN A 184 -16.89 2.02 2.71
N ILE A 185 -17.84 1.10 2.58
CA ILE A 185 -18.53 0.81 1.31
C ILE A 185 -19.21 2.07 0.77
N ARG A 186 -19.98 2.79 1.60
CA ARG A 186 -20.64 4.02 1.17
C ARG A 186 -19.64 5.09 0.74
N ALA A 187 -18.55 5.26 1.49
CA ALA A 187 -17.49 6.20 1.13
C ALA A 187 -16.85 5.87 -0.23
N LEU A 188 -16.58 4.59 -0.51
CA LEU A 188 -16.05 4.13 -1.79
C LEU A 188 -17.03 4.36 -2.94
N LEU A 189 -18.30 3.99 -2.76
CA LEU A 189 -19.37 4.20 -3.75
C LEU A 189 -19.58 5.68 -4.08
N ARG A 190 -19.53 6.54 -3.07
CA ARG A 190 -19.61 8.00 -3.22
C ARG A 190 -18.38 8.60 -3.88
N ALA A 191 -17.19 8.02 -3.66
CA ALA A 191 -15.95 8.49 -4.27
C ALA A 191 -15.82 8.05 -5.74
N ALA A 192 -16.38 6.90 -6.11
CA ALA A 192 -16.29 6.31 -7.45
C ALA A 192 -16.63 7.23 -8.65
N PRO A 193 -17.56 8.21 -8.56
CA PRO A 193 -17.80 9.17 -9.64
C PRO A 193 -16.62 10.11 -9.94
N HIS A 194 -15.66 10.27 -9.01
CA HIS A 194 -14.55 11.22 -9.14
C HIS A 194 -13.33 10.68 -9.90
N GLY A 195 -13.36 9.43 -10.37
CA GLY A 195 -12.25 8.86 -11.14
C GLY A 195 -12.41 7.37 -11.43
N ASN A 196 -11.34 6.75 -11.89
CA ASN A 196 -11.32 5.33 -12.24
C ASN A 196 -11.05 4.44 -11.02
N LEU A 197 -12.02 4.37 -10.11
CA LEU A 197 -11.94 3.57 -8.89
C LEU A 197 -12.07 2.07 -9.18
N LYS A 198 -11.21 1.28 -8.55
CA LYS A 198 -11.35 -0.17 -8.35
C LYS A 198 -11.27 -0.47 -6.86
N VAL A 199 -12.04 -1.45 -6.40
CA VAL A 199 -12.02 -1.90 -5.00
C VAL A 199 -11.47 -3.31 -4.92
N MET A 200 -10.62 -3.55 -3.94
CA MET A 200 -9.99 -4.85 -3.71
C MET A 200 -10.22 -5.32 -2.26
N PHE A 201 -10.69 -6.55 -2.09
CA PHE A 201 -10.87 -7.15 -0.77
C PHE A 201 -9.61 -7.91 -0.32
N PRO A 202 -9.08 -7.64 0.89
CA PRO A 202 -7.95 -8.38 1.47
C PRO A 202 -8.40 -9.71 2.09
N MET A 203 -7.50 -10.68 2.16
CA MET A 203 -7.65 -11.93 2.92
C MET A 203 -8.86 -12.80 2.53
N ILE A 204 -9.35 -12.67 1.28
CA ILE A 204 -10.36 -13.57 0.73
C ILE A 204 -9.76 -14.97 0.68
N ALA A 205 -10.49 -15.96 1.18
CA ALA A 205 -10.13 -17.36 1.19
C ALA A 205 -11.18 -18.25 0.51
N THR A 206 -12.45 -17.82 0.47
CA THR A 206 -13.58 -18.55 -0.14
C THR A 206 -14.41 -17.65 -1.08
N SER A 207 -15.15 -18.25 -2.02
CA SER A 207 -16.08 -17.51 -2.89
C SER A 207 -17.22 -16.85 -2.11
N GLU A 208 -17.69 -17.50 -1.04
CA GLU A 208 -18.77 -16.98 -0.18
C GLU A 208 -18.38 -15.64 0.48
N GLU A 209 -17.13 -15.49 0.94
CA GLU A 209 -16.65 -14.23 1.50
C GLU A 209 -16.72 -13.09 0.46
N TYR A 210 -16.35 -13.38 -0.78
CA TYR A 210 -16.46 -12.43 -1.89
C TYR A 210 -17.91 -12.09 -2.22
N GLU A 211 -18.77 -13.10 -2.36
CA GLU A 211 -20.19 -12.92 -2.69
C GLU A 211 -20.91 -12.08 -1.64
N ARG A 212 -20.65 -12.36 -0.35
CA ARG A 212 -21.20 -11.57 0.77
C ARG A 212 -20.72 -10.13 0.72
N ALA A 213 -19.43 -9.89 0.46
CA ALA A 213 -18.90 -8.54 0.32
C ALA A 213 -19.51 -7.79 -0.87
N ALA A 214 -19.64 -8.44 -2.03
CA ALA A 214 -20.25 -7.87 -3.22
C ALA A 214 -21.74 -7.54 -3.03
N ALA A 215 -22.47 -8.40 -2.31
CA ALA A 215 -23.87 -8.16 -1.95
C ALA A 215 -24.02 -6.90 -1.09
N LEU A 216 -23.15 -6.69 -0.10
CA LEU A 216 -23.14 -5.47 0.72
C LEU A 216 -22.90 -4.21 -0.12
N PHE A 217 -22.03 -4.25 -1.13
CA PHE A 217 -21.87 -3.15 -2.09
C PHE A 217 -23.15 -2.86 -2.87
N ALA A 218 -23.84 -3.91 -3.32
CA ALA A 218 -25.10 -3.76 -4.06
C ALA A 218 -26.21 -3.15 -3.18
N GLU A 219 -26.31 -3.57 -1.92
CA GLU A 219 -27.25 -3.03 -0.93
C GLU A 219 -26.99 -1.54 -0.65
N GLU A 220 -25.76 -1.17 -0.31
CA GLU A 220 -25.42 0.23 -0.02
C GLU A 220 -25.58 1.13 -1.25
N ARG A 221 -25.32 0.59 -2.45
CA ARG A 221 -25.61 1.29 -3.72
C ARG A 221 -27.11 1.59 -3.85
N ALA A 222 -27.97 0.61 -3.60
CA ALA A 222 -29.41 0.82 -3.63
C ALA A 222 -29.88 1.83 -2.56
N ALA A 223 -29.31 1.77 -1.35
CA ALA A 223 -29.61 2.71 -0.27
C ALA A 223 -29.15 4.15 -0.57
N LEU A 224 -28.03 4.32 -1.29
CA LEU A 224 -27.58 5.65 -1.77
C LEU A 224 -28.49 6.16 -2.91
N ALA A 225 -28.91 5.28 -3.83
CA ALA A 225 -29.84 5.61 -4.89
C ALA A 225 -31.19 6.09 -4.36
N ALA A 226 -31.75 5.39 -3.37
CA ALA A 226 -33.01 5.76 -2.72
C ALA A 226 -32.95 7.13 -2.02
N ARG A 227 -31.75 7.56 -1.59
CA ARG A 227 -31.50 8.88 -0.98
C ARG A 227 -31.10 9.97 -1.98
N GLY A 228 -31.01 9.64 -3.28
CA GLY A 228 -30.56 10.59 -4.31
C GLY A 228 -29.10 11.02 -4.17
N VAL A 229 -28.26 10.24 -3.49
CA VAL A 229 -26.84 10.55 -3.31
C VAL A 229 -26.05 10.08 -4.53
N ALA A 230 -25.18 10.93 -5.09
CA ALA A 230 -24.32 10.56 -6.21
C ALA A 230 -23.40 9.39 -5.84
N HIS A 231 -23.38 8.36 -6.68
CA HIS A 231 -22.62 7.15 -6.46
C HIS A 231 -22.36 6.40 -7.78
N LYS A 232 -21.36 5.52 -7.79
CA LYS A 232 -21.09 4.61 -8.91
C LYS A 232 -20.56 3.28 -8.37
N MET A 233 -20.93 2.16 -9.00
CA MET A 233 -20.40 0.84 -8.66
C MET A 233 -19.01 0.67 -9.28
N PRO A 234 -17.93 0.56 -8.50
CA PRO A 234 -16.61 0.26 -9.03
C PRO A 234 -16.49 -1.24 -9.36
N PRO A 235 -15.55 -1.65 -10.24
CA PRO A 235 -15.13 -3.04 -10.31
C PRO A 235 -14.63 -3.51 -8.94
N LEU A 236 -15.11 -4.68 -8.53
CA LEU A 236 -14.68 -5.36 -7.31
C LEU A 236 -13.70 -6.47 -7.68
N GLY A 237 -12.64 -6.61 -6.88
CA GLY A 237 -11.63 -7.65 -7.03
C GLY A 237 -11.11 -8.10 -5.67
N ILE A 238 -10.13 -9.01 -5.71
CA ILE A 238 -9.56 -9.61 -4.50
C ILE A 238 -8.04 -9.49 -4.52
N MET A 239 -7.45 -9.38 -3.34
CA MET A 239 -6.02 -9.57 -3.16
C MET A 239 -5.76 -11.08 -3.07
N VAL A 240 -5.02 -11.64 -4.03
CA VAL A 240 -4.65 -13.06 -4.02
C VAL A 240 -3.45 -13.24 -3.07
N GLU A 241 -3.76 -13.42 -1.79
CA GLU A 241 -2.76 -13.54 -0.71
C GLU A 241 -3.00 -14.74 0.23
N VAL A 242 -4.13 -15.43 0.09
CA VAL A 242 -4.41 -16.69 0.77
C VAL A 242 -4.19 -17.84 -0.21
N PRO A 243 -3.37 -18.86 0.11
CA PRO A 243 -3.05 -19.94 -0.83
C PRO A 243 -4.28 -20.65 -1.41
N SER A 244 -5.37 -20.79 -0.64
CA SER A 244 -6.61 -21.43 -1.10
C SER A 244 -7.18 -20.77 -2.36
N VAL A 245 -7.06 -19.45 -2.51
CA VAL A 245 -7.59 -18.72 -3.68
C VAL A 245 -6.81 -19.02 -4.96
N ALA A 246 -5.51 -19.34 -4.85
CA ALA A 246 -4.69 -19.64 -6.02
C ALA A 246 -4.89 -21.07 -6.54
N ILE A 247 -5.41 -21.97 -5.69
CA ILE A 247 -5.53 -23.41 -5.98
C ILE A 247 -6.98 -23.89 -6.07
N ALA A 248 -7.94 -23.09 -5.59
CA ALA A 248 -9.36 -23.41 -5.70
C ALA A 248 -9.79 -23.31 -7.18
N PRO A 249 -10.54 -24.30 -7.69
CA PRO A 249 -11.01 -24.33 -9.08
C PRO A 249 -12.06 -23.24 -9.38
#